data_AF-A0A9D5FTZ6-F1
#
_entry.id   AF-A0A9D5FTZ6-F1
#
_cell.length_a   1.000
_cell.length_b   1.000
_cell.length_c   1.000
_cell.angle_alpha   90.00
_cell.angle_beta   90.00
_cell.angle_gamma   90.00
#
_symmetry.space_group_name_H-M   'P 1'
#
loop_
_entity.id
_entity.type
_entity.pdbx_description
1 polymer ?
#
loop_
_entity_poly.entity_id
_entity_poly.type
_entity_poly.pdbx_seq_one_letter_code
_entity_poly.pdbx_strand_id
1 'polypeptide(L)'
;MTTSTVPPALIMGNPGDICTETFLKIGDFTDEITMLNCCTFIYSKFCRALLFYNRSSLNISQETFDLIPLQDFSIESDINWSQSVADIDRQLYTKYNLTEDEIAFIESMIKPM
;
A
#
# COMPACT_ATOMS: atom_id res chain seq x y z
N MET A 1 -0.32 4.73 18.58
CA MET A 1 -1.59 5.36 18.13
C MET A 1 -1.63 5.25 16.62
N THR A 2 -2.63 4.58 16.07
CA THR A 2 -2.96 4.63 14.64
C THR A 2 -3.29 6.07 14.28
N THR A 3 -2.48 6.70 13.43
CA THR A 3 -2.76 8.02 12.86
C THR A 3 -3.27 7.84 11.44
N SER A 4 -3.89 8.87 10.86
CA SER A 4 -4.46 8.78 9.50
C SER A 4 -3.48 8.32 8.42
N THR A 5 -2.17 8.49 8.65
CA THR A 5 -1.10 8.06 7.76
C THR A 5 -0.47 6.72 8.14
N VAL A 6 -0.74 6.15 9.32
CA VAL A 6 -0.14 4.88 9.79
C VAL A 6 -1.27 3.87 10.03
N PRO A 7 -1.54 2.97 9.07
CA PRO A 7 -2.59 1.96 9.22
C PRO A 7 -2.28 1.00 10.38
N PRO A 8 -3.31 0.29 10.89
CA PRO A 8 -3.07 -0.83 11.80
C PRO A 8 -2.16 -1.89 11.14
N ALA A 9 -1.53 -2.72 11.97
CA ALA A 9 -0.75 -3.84 11.47
C ALA A 9 -1.61 -4.73 10.57
N LEU A 10 -1.07 -5.09 9.40
CA LEU A 10 -1.75 -5.98 8.47
C LEU A 10 -1.84 -7.38 9.07
N ILE A 11 -2.98 -8.03 8.85
CA ILE A 11 -3.21 -9.42 9.25
C ILE A 11 -3.10 -10.27 8.00
N MET A 12 -2.18 -11.24 8.01
CA MET A 12 -2.06 -12.21 6.92
C MET A 12 -3.16 -13.26 7.09
N GLY A 13 -4.07 -13.34 6.12
CA GLY A 13 -5.12 -14.36 6.09
C GLY A 13 -4.61 -15.63 5.43
N ASN A 14 -4.83 -16.78 6.07
CA ASN A 14 -4.48 -18.10 5.54
C ASN A 14 -5.72 -18.83 5.02
N PRO A 15 -5.55 -19.87 4.18
CA PRO A 15 -6.66 -20.72 3.77
C PRO A 15 -7.41 -21.28 5.00
N GLY A 16 -8.73 -21.02 5.06
CA GLY A 16 -9.59 -21.39 6.18
C GLY A 16 -9.86 -20.28 7.19
N ASP A 17 -9.15 -19.14 7.09
CA ASP A 17 -9.44 -17.96 7.91
C ASP A 17 -10.69 -17.23 7.39
N ILE A 18 -11.43 -16.61 8.31
CA ILE A 18 -12.65 -15.86 8.01
C ILE A 18 -12.42 -14.40 8.38
N CYS A 19 -12.59 -13.52 7.39
CA CYS A 19 -12.66 -12.07 7.60
C CYS A 19 -14.11 -11.68 7.87
N THR A 20 -14.42 -11.21 9.09
CA THR A 20 -15.71 -10.60 9.40
C THR A 20 -15.73 -9.13 8.95
N GLU A 21 -16.90 -8.50 8.91
CA GLU A 21 -17.12 -7.14 8.41
C GLU A 21 -16.33 -6.03 9.14
N THR A 22 -15.63 -6.35 10.24
CA THR A 22 -14.79 -5.39 10.97
C THR A 22 -13.46 -5.11 10.26
N PHE A 23 -13.00 -6.00 9.37
CA PHE A 23 -11.77 -5.84 8.60
C PHE A 23 -12.07 -5.76 7.10
N LEU A 24 -11.23 -5.03 6.38
CA LEU A 24 -11.27 -5.03 4.93
C LEU A 24 -10.35 -6.13 4.40
N LYS A 25 -10.93 -7.11 3.70
CA LYS A 25 -10.16 -8.14 2.99
C LYS A 25 -9.54 -7.51 1.74
N ILE A 26 -8.22 -7.64 1.60
CA ILE A 26 -7.49 -7.13 0.43
C ILE A 26 -7.00 -8.32 -0.40
N GLY A 27 -7.62 -8.48 -1.57
CA GLY A 27 -7.24 -9.49 -2.55
C GLY A 27 -7.46 -10.94 -2.13
N ASP A 28 -7.32 -11.82 -3.11
CA ASP A 28 -7.15 -13.25 -2.92
C ASP A 28 -5.86 -13.63 -3.63
N PHE A 29 -4.90 -14.19 -2.89
CA PHE A 29 -3.58 -14.53 -3.42
C PHE A 29 -3.41 -16.05 -3.45
N THR A 30 -2.89 -16.56 -4.56
CA THR A 30 -2.51 -17.98 -4.70
C THR A 30 -1.18 -18.27 -4.02
N ASP A 31 -0.30 -17.28 -3.96
CA ASP A 31 1.09 -17.42 -3.54
C ASP A 31 1.41 -16.45 -2.40
N GLU A 32 2.09 -16.94 -1.37
CA GLU A 32 2.49 -16.14 -0.20
C GLU A 32 3.41 -14.97 -0.60
N ILE A 33 4.26 -15.16 -1.59
CA ILE A 33 5.17 -14.12 -2.10
C ILE A 33 4.37 -12.94 -2.68
N THR A 34 3.34 -13.22 -3.49
CA THR A 34 2.48 -12.20 -4.10
C THR A 34 1.70 -11.43 -3.02
N MET A 35 1.19 -12.14 -2.00
CA MET A 35 0.56 -11.52 -0.84
C MET A 35 1.54 -10.59 -0.11
N LEU A 36 2.76 -11.05 0.17
CA LEU A 36 3.77 -10.26 0.88
C LEU A 36 4.19 -9.03 0.09
N ASN A 37 4.34 -9.14 -1.23
CA ASN A 37 4.62 -8.02 -2.12
C ASN A 37 3.49 -6.97 -2.07
N CYS A 38 2.23 -7.41 -2.05
CA CYS A 38 1.09 -6.52 -1.86
C CYS A 38 1.13 -5.82 -0.48
N CYS A 39 1.47 -6.55 0.59
CA CYS A 39 1.65 -5.94 1.91
C CYS A 39 2.74 -4.87 1.92
N THR A 40 3.87 -5.14 1.25
CA THR A 40 4.96 -4.17 1.09
C THR A 40 4.49 -2.93 0.34
N PHE A 41 3.68 -3.09 -0.71
CA PHE A 41 3.08 -1.96 -1.40
C PHE A 41 2.15 -1.14 -0.51
N ILE A 42 1.33 -1.76 0.33
CA ILE A 42 0.48 -1.05 1.30
C ILE A 42 1.31 -0.26 2.31
N TYR A 43 2.50 -0.75 2.69
CA TYR A 43 3.41 -0.03 3.60
C TYR A 43 4.13 1.15 2.95
N SER A 44 4.27 1.15 1.63
CA SER A 44 4.90 2.24 0.87
C SER A 44 4.25 3.59 1.18
N LYS A 45 5.07 4.64 1.22
CA LYS A 45 4.56 6.01 1.37
C LYS A 45 3.71 6.42 0.18
N PHE A 46 4.04 5.94 -1.02
CA PHE A 46 3.24 6.16 -2.23
C PHE A 46 1.78 5.72 -2.05
N CYS A 47 1.55 4.46 -1.69
CA CYS A 47 0.19 3.92 -1.51
C CYS A 47 -0.54 4.66 -0.39
N ARG A 48 0.14 4.91 0.74
CA ARG A 48 -0.44 5.61 1.90
C ARG A 48 -0.73 7.09 1.63
N ALA A 49 0.03 7.75 0.76
CA ALA A 49 -0.23 9.12 0.34
C ALA A 49 -1.51 9.21 -0.49
N LEU A 50 -1.69 8.30 -1.45
CA LEU A 50 -2.90 8.22 -2.26
C LEU A 50 -4.13 7.86 -1.42
N LEU A 51 -3.98 6.90 -0.51
CA LEU A 51 -5.01 6.55 0.45
C LEU A 51 -5.42 7.75 1.31
N PHE A 52 -4.43 8.50 1.81
CA PHE A 52 -4.65 9.70 2.61
C PHE A 52 -5.36 10.79 1.81
N TYR A 53 -4.97 10.98 0.55
CA TYR A 53 -5.57 11.97 -0.34
C TYR A 53 -7.05 11.69 -0.62
N ASN A 54 -7.40 10.43 -0.87
CA ASN A 54 -8.78 10.04 -1.19
C ASN A 54 -9.68 9.86 0.04
N ARG A 55 -9.10 9.85 1.25
CA ARG A 55 -9.85 9.58 2.47
C ARG A 55 -10.72 10.78 2.85
N SER A 56 -12.03 10.62 2.65
CA SER A 56 -13.05 11.60 3.04
C SER A 56 -13.57 11.42 4.47
N SER A 57 -13.50 10.20 5.03
CA SER A 57 -14.10 9.87 6.32
C SER A 57 -13.22 8.99 7.21
N LEU A 58 -13.59 8.84 8.49
CA LEU A 58 -12.90 7.93 9.40
C LEU A 58 -13.07 6.45 9.00
N ASN A 59 -14.22 6.11 8.42
CA ASN A 59 -14.56 4.78 7.94
C ASN A 59 -13.91 4.56 6.57
N ILE A 60 -13.00 3.60 6.50
CA ILE A 60 -12.34 3.22 5.26
C ILE A 60 -13.21 2.16 4.59
N SER A 61 -13.71 2.48 3.39
CA SER A 61 -14.42 1.55 2.51
C SER A 61 -13.54 1.21 1.31
N GLN A 62 -14.00 0.28 0.47
CA GLN A 62 -13.34 -0.05 -0.79
C GLN A 62 -13.10 1.20 -1.67
N GLU A 63 -14.08 2.11 -1.73
CA GLU A 63 -14.02 3.36 -2.52
C GLU A 63 -12.84 4.26 -2.12
N THR A 64 -12.34 4.15 -0.87
CA THR A 64 -11.17 4.92 -0.42
C THR A 64 -9.90 4.53 -1.18
N PHE A 65 -9.87 3.34 -1.78
CA PHE A 65 -8.72 2.83 -2.55
C PHE A 65 -8.82 3.12 -4.06
N ASP A 66 -9.89 3.77 -4.55
CA ASP A 66 -10.13 3.94 -6.00
C ASP A 66 -9.03 4.71 -6.75
N LEU A 67 -8.31 5.59 -6.05
CA LEU A 67 -7.19 6.36 -6.63
C LEU A 67 -5.85 5.62 -6.58
N ILE A 68 -5.79 4.44 -5.97
CA ILE A 68 -4.56 3.67 -5.80
C ILE A 68 -4.42 2.71 -6.99
N PRO A 69 -3.38 2.86 -7.83
CA PRO A 69 -3.23 2.01 -8.99
C PRO A 69 -2.86 0.59 -8.58
N LEU A 70 -3.56 -0.39 -9.17
CA LEU A 70 -3.24 -1.81 -9.00
C LEU A 70 -1.87 -2.13 -9.61
N GLN A 71 -1.02 -2.80 -8.85
CA GLN A 71 0.30 -3.23 -9.31
C GLN A 71 0.29 -4.71 -9.69
N ASP A 72 1.26 -5.11 -10.52
CA ASP A 72 1.66 -6.51 -10.61
C ASP A 72 2.57 -6.84 -9.42
N PHE A 73 2.16 -7.80 -8.60
CA PHE A 73 2.89 -8.27 -7.42
C PHE A 73 3.66 -9.57 -7.70
N SER A 74 3.68 -10.04 -8.95
CA SER A 74 4.47 -11.19 -9.37
C SER A 74 5.98 -10.90 -9.32
N ILE A 75 6.79 -11.95 -9.42
CA ILE A 75 8.25 -11.82 -9.49
C ILE A 75 8.73 -11.19 -10.81
N GLU A 76 7.90 -11.22 -11.85
CA GLU A 76 8.19 -10.66 -13.17
C GLU A 76 7.71 -9.20 -13.30
N SER A 77 7.28 -8.60 -12.19
CA SER A 77 6.83 -7.21 -12.12
C SER A 77 7.94 -6.23 -12.54
N ASP A 78 7.53 -5.06 -13.02
CA ASP A 78 8.42 -3.93 -13.26
C ASP A 78 9.01 -3.34 -11.97
N ILE A 79 8.36 -3.59 -10.83
CA ILE A 79 8.85 -3.23 -9.50
C ILE A 79 9.57 -4.42 -8.88
N ASN A 80 10.81 -4.20 -8.43
CA ASN A 80 11.53 -5.18 -7.65
C ASN A 80 11.08 -5.13 -6.17
N TRP A 81 10.11 -5.98 -5.85
CA TRP A 81 9.51 -6.12 -4.52
C TRP A 81 10.43 -6.73 -3.46
N SER A 82 11.59 -7.27 -3.83
CA SER A 82 12.57 -7.84 -2.88
C SER A 82 13.42 -6.78 -2.16
N GLN A 83 13.30 -5.51 -2.57
CA GLN A 83 14.05 -4.40 -1.97
C GLN A 83 13.37 -3.82 -0.73
N SER A 84 14.03 -2.83 -0.11
CA SER A 84 13.46 -2.11 1.03
C SER A 84 12.23 -1.30 0.61
N VAL A 85 11.32 -1.01 1.56
CA VAL A 85 10.13 -0.17 1.31
C VAL A 85 10.53 1.20 0.73
N ALA A 86 11.63 1.79 1.20
CA ALA A 86 12.13 3.06 0.71
C ALA A 86 12.61 2.99 -0.75
N ASP A 87 13.23 1.88 -1.16
CA ASP A 87 13.64 1.68 -2.55
C ASP A 87 12.45 1.35 -3.45
N ILE A 88 11.42 0.68 -2.91
CA ILE A 88 10.15 0.46 -3.60
C ILE A 88 9.43 1.79 -3.81
N ASP A 89 9.40 2.68 -2.81
CA ASP A 89 8.86 4.04 -2.96
C ASP A 89 9.56 4.79 -4.10
N ARG A 90 10.89 4.75 -4.19
CA ARG A 90 11.66 5.36 -5.30
C ARG A 90 11.29 4.78 -6.67
N GLN A 91 11.14 3.45 -6.75
CA GLN A 91 10.71 2.78 -7.97
C GLN A 91 9.30 3.22 -8.38
N LEU A 92 8.36 3.33 -7.43
CA LEU A 92 6.99 3.81 -7.68
C LEU A 92 6.97 5.28 -8.12
N TYR A 93 7.77 6.14 -7.49
CA TYR A 93 7.88 7.55 -7.88
C TYR A 93 8.39 7.70 -9.33
N THR A 94 9.36 6.87 -9.70
CA THR A 94 9.89 6.83 -11.08
C THR A 94 8.85 6.30 -12.06
N LYS A 95 8.18 5.19 -11.72
CA LYS A 95 7.14 4.55 -12.55
C LYS A 95 5.98 5.51 -12.87
N TYR A 96 5.55 6.28 -11.88
CA TYR A 96 4.45 7.25 -12.02
C TYR A 96 4.91 8.66 -12.36
N ASN A 97 6.20 8.85 -12.62
CA ASN A 97 6.80 10.11 -13.07
C ASN A 97 6.48 11.30 -12.14
N LEU A 98 6.59 11.08 -10.83
CA LEU A 98 6.41 12.13 -9.82
C LEU A 98 7.56 13.14 -9.90
N THR A 99 7.20 14.40 -9.70
CA THR A 99 8.15 15.51 -9.59
C THR A 99 8.84 15.54 -8.23
N GLU A 100 9.98 16.22 -8.14
CA GLU A 100 10.73 16.36 -6.88
C GLU A 100 9.88 17.01 -5.78
N ASP A 101 9.03 17.98 -6.13
CA ASP A 101 8.13 18.66 -5.20
C ASP A 101 7.05 17.70 -4.65
N GLU A 102 6.47 16.86 -5.50
CA GLU A 102 5.49 15.84 -5.09
C GLU A 102 6.13 14.78 -4.18
N ILE A 103 7.34 14.33 -4.52
CA ILE A 103 8.10 13.39 -3.70
C ILE A 103 8.40 14.01 -2.33
N ALA A 104 8.91 15.24 -2.30
CA ALA A 104 9.19 15.95 -1.05
C ALA A 104 7.94 16.13 -0.18
N PHE A 105 6.79 16.43 -0.81
CA PHE A 105 5.51 16.50 -0.12
C PHE A 105 5.14 15.15 0.53
N ILE A 106 5.19 14.05 -0.22
CA ILE A 106 4.91 12.70 0.30
C ILE A 106 5.84 12.35 1.46
N GLU A 107 7.15 12.57 1.28
CA GLU A 107 8.19 12.26 2.26
C GLU A 107 8.03 13.05 3.57
N SER A 108 7.59 14.31 3.49
CA SER A 108 7.35 15.17 4.65
C SER A 108 6.04 14.86 5.39
N MET A 109 5.02 14.37 4.68
CA MET A 109 3.68 14.12 5.21
C MET A 109 3.51 12.70 5.76
N ILE A 110 4.13 11.71 5.11
CA ILE A 110 3.95 10.30 5.45
C ILE A 110 5.15 9.79 6.25
N LYS A 111 4.88 9.37 7.49
CA LYS A 111 5.89 8.80 8.37
C LYS A 111 6.44 7.47 7.83
N PRO A 112 7.76 7.22 7.96
CA PRO A 112 8.33 5.92 7.64
C PRO A 112 7.68 4.82 8.50
N MET A 113 7.55 3.63 7.92
CA MET A 113 7.09 2.41 8.58
C MET A 113 8.19 1.34 8.54
#